data_AF-A0A7R9QLJ6-F1
#
_entry.id   AF-A0A7R9QLJ6-F1
#
_cell.length_a   1.000
_cell.length_b   1.000
_cell.length_c   1.000
_cell.angle_alpha   90.00
_cell.angle_beta   90.00
_cell.angle_gamma   90.00
#
_symmetry.space_group_name_H-M   'P 1'
#
loop_
_entity.id
_entity.type
_entity.pdbx_description
1 polymer ?
#
loop_
_entity_poly.entity_id
_entity_poly.type
_entity_poly.pdbx_seq_one_letter_code
_entity_poly.pdbx_strand_id
1 'polypeptide(L)'
;KKLICDCVLNDDLIDESCDQKMTLVRLYYAIGVGRHGWKVEYLSLQADANHNDSALFNYIRRIRDIIDGYKRPKRLLVFVNPFGGHRKARKIYENRVFPIFKLASIEVDCIVTERANHAKDLLLDPQVRLNTYDGVICVGGDGMFAELLNGILIRTQRDHGINWSSFESSLKAPKITMGVIPAGSTDAVAYATTGINDPITSSIAIVLGKRLNIDVSAVHHRDEDKLIRYSTSFLGYGYFGDTIADSEANRWMGPKRYDWA
;
A
#
# COMPACT_ATOMS: atom_id res chain seq x y z
N LYS A 1 13.14 17.03 1.90
CA LYS A 1 13.35 15.76 1.15
C LYS A 1 13.26 14.62 2.16
N LYS A 2 12.75 13.44 1.80
CA LYS A 2 12.74 12.26 2.70
C LYS A 2 13.44 11.09 2.01
N LEU A 3 14.38 10.43 2.66
CA LEU A 3 15.10 9.31 2.04
C LEU A 3 14.15 8.13 1.82
N ILE A 4 14.28 7.46 0.67
CA ILE A 4 13.47 6.27 0.31
C ILE A 4 14.35 5.04 0.22
N CYS A 5 15.54 5.13 -0.40
CA CYS A 5 16.38 3.95 -0.55
C CYS A 5 17.23 3.66 0.66
N ASP A 6 17.56 2.39 0.84
CA ASP A 6 18.78 1.98 1.50
C ASP A 6 19.87 2.05 0.42
N CYS A 7 20.94 2.82 0.64
CA CYS A 7 21.92 3.16 -0.41
C CYS A 7 22.28 1.98 -1.33
N VAL A 8 22.00 2.10 -2.63
CA VAL A 8 22.36 1.08 -3.62
C VAL A 8 23.78 1.38 -4.12
N LEU A 9 24.73 0.53 -3.75
CA LEU A 9 26.04 0.44 -4.39
C LEU A 9 25.82 -0.35 -5.68
N ASN A 10 25.93 0.31 -6.83
CA ASN A 10 26.13 -0.40 -8.07
C ASN A 10 27.64 -0.54 -8.23
N ASP A 11 28.16 -1.68 -7.79
CA ASP A 11 29.45 -2.14 -8.28
C ASP A 11 29.27 -2.44 -9.79
N ASP A 12 30.20 -1.96 -10.60
CA ASP A 12 30.31 -2.22 -12.04
C ASP A 12 29.48 -1.34 -13.00
N LEU A 13 29.90 -0.08 -13.13
CA LEU A 13 29.91 0.58 -14.45
C LEU A 13 31.37 0.79 -14.82
N ILE A 14 31.94 -0.17 -15.55
CA ILE A 14 33.22 -0.01 -16.22
C ILE A 14 32.97 0.95 -17.38
N ASP A 15 33.53 2.15 -17.31
CA ASP A 15 33.59 3.04 -18.47
C ASP A 15 34.66 2.48 -19.41
N GLU A 16 34.25 1.80 -20.49
CA GLU A 16 35.15 1.20 -21.48
C GLU A 16 36.04 2.25 -22.21
N SER A 17 35.84 3.55 -21.97
CA SER A 17 36.67 4.63 -22.51
C SER A 17 37.79 5.11 -21.58
N CYS A 18 37.83 4.66 -20.32
CA CYS A 18 38.80 5.11 -19.32
C CYS A 18 39.23 3.94 -18.41
N ASP A 19 40.55 3.69 -18.29
CA ASP A 19 41.16 2.62 -17.48
C ASP A 19 40.93 2.74 -15.94
N GLN A 20 39.94 3.52 -15.50
CA GLN A 20 39.64 3.80 -14.10
C GLN A 20 38.34 3.11 -13.65
N LYS A 21 38.43 2.23 -12.65
CA LYS A 21 37.24 1.73 -11.93
C LYS A 21 36.59 2.88 -11.18
N MET A 22 35.29 3.08 -11.41
CA MET A 22 34.49 4.11 -10.73
C MET A 22 33.36 3.44 -9.94
N THR A 23 33.17 3.88 -8.70
CA THR A 23 32.02 3.46 -7.88
C THR A 23 30.91 4.48 -8.05
N LEU A 24 29.73 4.04 -8.52
CA LEU A 24 28.56 4.89 -8.65
C LEU A 24 27.54 4.56 -7.54
N VAL A 25 27.24 5.54 -6.70
CA VAL A 25 26.22 5.42 -5.65
C VAL A 25 25.02 6.27 -6.03
N ARG A 26 23.85 5.64 -6.17
CA ARG A 26 22.58 6.34 -6.40
C ARG A 26 21.77 6.41 -5.11
N LEU A 27 21.49 7.64 -4.70
CA LEU A 27 20.69 7.94 -3.51
C LEU A 27 19.30 8.42 -3.94
N TYR A 28 18.28 7.61 -3.68
CA TYR A 28 16.89 7.92 -3.98
C TYR A 28 16.18 8.58 -2.80
N TYR A 29 15.46 9.66 -3.08
CA TYR A 29 14.73 10.44 -2.10
C TYR A 29 13.39 10.95 -2.63
N ALA A 30 12.43 11.11 -1.71
CA ALA A 30 11.13 11.70 -1.94
C ALA A 30 11.21 13.22 -1.86
N ILE A 31 10.59 13.91 -2.81
CA ILE A 31 10.28 15.34 -2.71
C ILE A 31 8.78 15.58 -2.79
N GLY A 32 8.30 16.54 -2.01
CA GLY A 32 6.91 16.97 -2.07
C GLY A 32 6.65 17.73 -3.37
N VAL A 33 5.47 17.50 -3.96
CA VAL A 33 4.98 18.16 -5.17
C VAL A 33 3.55 18.62 -4.89
N GLY A 34 3.34 19.93 -4.89
CA GLY A 34 2.06 20.52 -4.47
C GLY A 34 1.77 20.29 -2.99
N ARG A 35 0.48 20.27 -2.62
CA ARG A 35 0.04 20.18 -1.22
C ARG A 35 0.19 18.77 -0.62
N HIS A 36 -0.11 17.74 -1.40
CA HIS A 36 -0.20 16.35 -0.92
C HIS A 36 0.69 15.36 -1.68
N GLY A 37 1.14 15.71 -2.89
CA GLY A 37 1.87 14.81 -3.78
C GLY A 37 3.32 14.61 -3.40
N TRP A 38 3.88 13.49 -3.81
CA TRP A 38 5.30 13.16 -3.68
C TRP A 38 5.81 12.51 -4.96
N LYS A 39 7.08 12.76 -5.29
CA LYS A 39 7.79 12.05 -6.36
C LYS A 39 9.13 11.53 -5.87
N VAL A 40 9.62 10.50 -6.55
CA VAL A 40 10.96 9.93 -6.34
C VAL A 40 11.94 10.67 -7.24
N GLU A 41 13.04 11.12 -6.66
CA GLU A 41 14.20 11.69 -7.34
C GLU A 41 15.45 10.94 -6.88
N TYR A 42 16.56 11.13 -7.60
CA TYR A 42 17.85 10.56 -7.19
C TYR A 42 18.99 11.57 -7.29
N LEU A 43 20.04 11.30 -6.52
CA LEU A 43 21.34 11.92 -6.64
C LEU A 43 22.35 10.83 -7.02
N SER A 44 23.21 11.12 -7.97
CA SER A 44 24.34 10.24 -8.33
C SER A 44 25.61 10.80 -7.69
N LEU A 45 26.28 9.97 -6.91
CA LEU A 45 27.61 10.24 -6.36
C LEU A 45 28.60 9.33 -7.08
N GLN A 46 29.67 9.93 -7.59
CA GLN A 46 30.78 9.21 -8.20
C GLN A 46 31.96 9.25 -7.23
N ALA A 47 32.59 8.11 -7.02
CA ALA A 47 33.81 7.98 -6.24
C ALA A 47 34.87 7.23 -7.07
N ASP A 48 36.09 7.75 -7.03
CA ASP A 48 37.26 7.12 -7.67
C ASP A 48 37.65 5.88 -6.86
N ALA A 49 37.61 4.70 -7.48
CA ALA A 49 37.91 3.45 -6.79
C ALA A 49 39.37 3.32 -6.34
N ASN A 50 40.25 4.23 -6.78
CA ASN A 50 41.67 4.24 -6.41
C ASN A 50 41.95 4.96 -5.09
N HIS A 51 40.98 5.71 -4.54
CA HIS A 51 41.10 6.30 -3.21
C HIS A 51 40.34 5.45 -2.18
N ASN A 52 41.00 5.19 -1.05
CA ASN A 52 40.41 4.49 0.09
C ASN A 52 39.36 5.44 0.72
N ASP A 53 38.15 5.44 0.17
CA ASP A 53 37.21 6.55 0.27
C ASP A 53 36.41 6.49 1.58
N SER A 54 37.12 6.60 2.70
CA SER A 54 36.57 6.64 4.06
C SER A 54 35.46 7.69 4.21
N ALA A 55 35.48 8.75 3.39
CA ALA A 55 34.42 9.75 3.32
C ALA A 55 33.10 9.19 2.76
N LEU A 56 33.15 8.42 1.66
CA LEU A 56 31.97 7.77 1.06
C LEU A 56 31.35 6.76 2.04
N PHE A 57 32.18 5.91 2.66
CA PHE A 57 31.70 4.96 3.67
C PHE A 57 31.04 5.66 4.86
N ASN A 58 31.64 6.74 5.37
CA ASN A 58 31.06 7.54 6.44
C ASN A 58 29.73 8.20 6.01
N TYR A 59 29.62 8.64 4.75
CA TYR A 59 28.41 9.23 4.20
C TYR A 59 27.28 8.19 4.10
N ILE A 60 27.56 7.02 3.53
CA ILE A 60 26.62 5.89 3.45
C ILE A 60 26.18 5.46 4.85
N ARG A 61 27.11 5.36 5.81
CA ARG A 61 26.78 5.02 7.20
C ARG A 61 25.80 6.02 7.81
N ARG A 62 26.07 7.33 7.69
CA ARG A 62 25.17 8.38 8.20
C ARG A 62 23.80 8.33 7.55
N ILE A 63 23.72 8.03 6.25
CA ILE A 63 22.44 7.88 5.56
C ILE A 63 21.67 6.68 6.10
N ARG A 64 22.33 5.54 6.32
CA ARG A 64 21.72 4.37 6.95
C ARG A 64 21.20 4.69 8.35
N ASP A 65 21.97 5.40 9.17
CA ASP A 65 21.53 5.82 10.51
C ASP A 65 20.25 6.69 10.45
N ILE A 66 20.17 7.62 9.48
CA ILE A 66 18.96 8.45 9.26
C ILE A 66 17.78 7.57 8.82
N ILE A 67 18.06 6.58 7.96
CA ILE A 67 17.04 5.66 7.43
C ILE A 67 16.48 4.77 8.54
N ASP A 68 17.35 4.22 9.38
CA ASP A 68 16.98 3.36 10.51
C ASP A 68 16.14 4.12 11.55
N GLY A 69 16.26 5.45 11.58
CA GLY A 69 15.35 6.31 12.33
C GLY A 69 13.90 6.31 11.83
N TYR A 70 13.64 5.92 10.57
CA TYR A 70 12.29 5.71 10.08
C TYR A 70 11.77 4.33 10.50
N LYS A 71 10.55 4.27 11.03
CA LYS A 71 9.85 3.01 11.33
C LYS A 71 9.28 2.37 10.06
N ARG A 72 10.16 2.02 9.11
CA ARG A 72 9.77 1.44 7.82
C ARG A 72 9.29 0.00 8.00
N PRO A 73 8.27 -0.44 7.24
CA PRO A 73 7.96 -1.85 7.15
C PRO A 73 9.10 -2.58 6.42
N LYS A 74 9.39 -3.83 6.82
CA LYS A 74 10.39 -4.69 6.21
C LYS A 74 9.76 -5.75 5.31
N ARG A 75 8.58 -6.23 5.67
CA ARG A 75 7.85 -7.24 4.89
C ARG A 75 6.38 -6.90 4.72
N LEU A 76 5.90 -6.90 3.47
CA LEU A 76 4.53 -6.55 3.11
C LEU A 76 3.84 -7.68 2.33
N LEU A 77 2.57 -7.93 2.65
CA LEU A 77 1.68 -8.76 1.83
C LEU A 77 0.86 -7.83 0.94
N VAL A 78 1.00 -7.94 -0.38
CA VAL A 78 0.35 -7.05 -1.35
C VAL A 78 -0.71 -7.81 -2.13
N PHE A 79 -1.95 -7.34 -2.10
CA PHE A 79 -3.02 -7.83 -2.94
C PHE A 79 -3.28 -6.87 -4.11
N VAL A 80 -3.29 -7.40 -5.34
CA VAL A 80 -3.52 -6.61 -6.55
C VAL A 80 -4.80 -7.07 -7.22
N ASN A 81 -5.78 -6.18 -7.39
CA ASN A 81 -6.96 -6.46 -8.20
C ASN A 81 -6.68 -6.15 -9.68
N PRO A 82 -6.52 -7.14 -10.57
CA PRO A 82 -6.12 -6.91 -11.95
C PRO A 82 -7.19 -6.17 -12.77
N PHE A 83 -8.44 -6.16 -12.32
CA PHE A 83 -9.56 -5.48 -13.00
C PHE A 83 -9.72 -4.01 -12.56
N GLY A 84 -8.99 -3.57 -11.54
CA GLY A 84 -9.04 -2.19 -11.03
C GLY A 84 -8.61 -1.15 -12.08
N GLY A 85 -9.30 0.00 -12.09
CA GLY A 85 -8.84 1.21 -12.79
C GLY A 85 -8.71 1.02 -14.29
N HIS A 86 -9.72 0.42 -14.93
CA HIS A 86 -9.69 0.03 -16.35
C HIS A 86 -8.59 -1.00 -16.66
N ARG A 87 -8.43 -2.00 -15.79
CA ARG A 87 -7.42 -3.08 -15.90
C ARG A 87 -5.96 -2.58 -15.88
N LYS A 88 -5.72 -1.42 -15.26
CA LYS A 88 -4.38 -0.82 -15.14
C LYS A 88 -3.70 -1.15 -13.83
N ALA A 89 -4.42 -1.63 -12.82
CA ALA A 89 -3.89 -1.86 -11.48
C ALA A 89 -2.61 -2.73 -11.44
N ARG A 90 -2.57 -3.82 -12.23
CA ARG A 90 -1.36 -4.66 -12.35
C ARG A 90 -0.17 -3.87 -12.89
N LYS A 91 -0.35 -3.11 -13.96
CA LYS A 91 0.70 -2.26 -14.54
C LYS A 91 1.11 -1.13 -13.59
N ILE A 92 0.16 -0.55 -12.85
CA ILE A 92 0.44 0.46 -11.82
C ILE A 92 1.34 -0.15 -10.74
N TYR A 93 1.01 -1.35 -10.27
CA TYR A 93 1.82 -2.05 -9.29
C TYR A 93 3.24 -2.32 -9.83
N GLU A 94 3.35 -3.02 -10.96
CA GLU A 94 4.62 -3.45 -11.54
C GLU A 94 5.54 -2.26 -11.91
N ASN A 95 4.98 -1.19 -12.49
CA ASN A 95 5.78 -0.10 -13.05
C ASN A 95 5.99 1.09 -12.10
N ARG A 96 5.11 1.29 -11.11
CA ARG A 96 5.13 2.49 -10.26
C ARG A 96 5.28 2.19 -8.77
N VAL A 97 4.74 1.08 -8.28
CA VAL A 97 4.70 0.75 -6.85
C VAL A 97 5.88 -0.14 -6.47
N PHE A 98 5.97 -1.31 -7.10
CA PHE A 98 6.98 -2.32 -6.79
C PHE A 98 8.41 -1.77 -6.87
N PRO A 99 8.78 -0.91 -7.85
CA PRO A 99 10.11 -0.30 -7.86
C PRO A 99 10.42 0.52 -6.60
N ILE A 100 9.43 1.18 -6.00
CA ILE A 100 9.60 1.98 -4.79
C ILE A 100 9.83 1.07 -3.57
N PHE A 101 9.07 -0.03 -3.45
CA PHE A 101 9.29 -1.03 -2.41
C PHE A 101 10.66 -1.70 -2.53
N LYS A 102 11.07 -2.02 -3.78
CA LYS A 102 12.40 -2.57 -4.06
C LYS A 102 13.52 -1.60 -3.67
N LEU A 103 13.39 -0.32 -4.00
CA LEU A 103 14.36 0.71 -3.61
C LEU A 103 14.53 0.81 -2.09
N ALA A 104 13.44 0.61 -1.35
CA ALA A 104 13.42 0.65 0.11
C ALA A 104 13.75 -0.70 0.78
N SER A 105 14.25 -1.68 0.02
CA SER A 105 14.58 -3.04 0.47
C SER A 105 13.45 -3.75 1.22
N ILE A 106 12.20 -3.48 0.85
CA ILE A 106 11.04 -4.11 1.46
C ILE A 106 10.78 -5.45 0.75
N GLU A 107 10.73 -6.54 1.52
CA GLU A 107 10.31 -7.85 1.03
C GLU A 107 8.79 -7.82 0.78
N VAL A 108 8.39 -8.26 -0.42
CA VAL A 108 6.98 -8.18 -0.83
C VAL A 108 6.52 -9.52 -1.36
N ASP A 109 5.49 -10.07 -0.72
CA ASP A 109 4.73 -11.19 -1.24
C ASP A 109 3.50 -10.62 -1.97
N CYS A 110 3.42 -10.83 -3.29
CA CYS A 110 2.37 -10.27 -4.13
C CYS A 110 1.38 -11.34 -4.57
N ILE A 111 0.09 -11.11 -4.31
CA ILE A 111 -1.02 -11.96 -4.70
C ILE A 111 -1.94 -11.18 -5.64
N VAL A 112 -2.13 -11.68 -6.86
CA VAL A 112 -3.13 -11.14 -7.79
C VAL A 112 -4.47 -11.78 -7.47
N THR A 113 -5.50 -10.99 -7.22
CA THR A 113 -6.83 -11.53 -6.93
C THR A 113 -7.55 -11.97 -8.20
N GLU A 114 -8.38 -13.00 -8.07
CA GLU A 114 -9.00 -13.69 -9.20
C GLU A 114 -10.52 -13.51 -9.22
N ARG A 115 -11.11 -13.24 -8.05
CA ARG A 115 -12.54 -13.08 -7.84
C ARG A 115 -12.83 -12.10 -6.70
N ALA A 116 -14.08 -11.69 -6.59
CA ALA A 116 -14.56 -10.96 -5.43
C ALA A 116 -14.35 -11.77 -4.14
N ASN A 117 -14.01 -11.07 -3.07
CA ASN A 117 -13.66 -11.61 -1.75
C ASN A 117 -12.42 -12.52 -1.70
N HIS A 118 -11.64 -12.65 -2.78
CA HIS A 118 -10.46 -13.52 -2.77
C HIS A 118 -9.45 -13.10 -1.69
N ALA A 119 -9.18 -11.80 -1.56
CA ALA A 119 -8.23 -11.34 -0.54
C ALA A 119 -8.78 -11.52 0.88
N LYS A 120 -10.07 -11.26 1.08
CA LYS A 120 -10.73 -11.52 2.36
C LYS A 120 -10.59 -13.00 2.76
N ASP A 121 -10.85 -13.92 1.84
CA ASP A 121 -10.80 -15.36 2.11
C ASP A 121 -9.38 -15.81 2.45
N LEU A 122 -8.37 -15.34 1.71
CA LEU A 122 -6.96 -15.61 2.00
C LEU A 122 -6.53 -15.06 3.37
N LEU A 123 -6.97 -13.86 3.74
CA LEU A 123 -6.69 -13.30 5.08
C LEU A 123 -7.34 -14.10 6.21
N LEU A 124 -8.45 -14.78 5.94
CA LEU A 124 -9.16 -15.63 6.89
C LEU A 124 -8.61 -17.06 6.94
N ASP A 125 -7.77 -17.45 5.98
CA ASP A 125 -7.14 -18.76 5.94
C ASP A 125 -6.13 -18.91 7.10
N PRO A 126 -6.28 -19.93 7.98
CA PRO A 126 -5.34 -20.15 9.08
C PRO A 126 -3.90 -20.41 8.62
N GLN A 127 -3.67 -20.85 7.38
CA GLN A 127 -2.33 -21.10 6.84
C GLN A 127 -1.57 -19.80 6.53
N VAL A 128 -2.27 -18.68 6.32
CA VAL A 128 -1.64 -17.38 6.09
C VAL A 128 -1.13 -16.81 7.41
N ARG A 129 0.19 -16.80 7.56
CA ARG A 129 0.89 -16.29 8.75
C ARG A 129 0.96 -14.76 8.74
N LEU A 130 -0.14 -14.08 9.06
CA LEU A 130 -0.18 -12.60 9.05
C LEU A 130 0.84 -11.95 10.00
N ASN A 131 1.23 -12.63 11.06
CA ASN A 131 2.22 -12.15 12.03
C ASN A 131 3.64 -12.03 11.47
N THR A 132 3.93 -12.58 10.28
CA THR A 132 5.24 -12.42 9.61
C THR A 132 5.32 -11.14 8.78
N TYR A 133 4.20 -10.42 8.61
CA TYR A 133 4.13 -9.19 7.82
C TYR A 133 3.98 -7.97 8.72
N ASP A 134 4.64 -6.88 8.35
CA ASP A 134 4.48 -5.59 9.01
C ASP A 134 3.21 -4.86 8.56
N GLY A 135 2.68 -5.22 7.39
CA GLY A 135 1.47 -4.64 6.85
C GLY A 135 0.90 -5.41 5.64
N VAL A 136 -0.40 -5.20 5.41
CA VAL A 136 -1.13 -5.71 4.24
C VAL A 136 -1.55 -4.54 3.36
N ILE A 137 -1.22 -4.59 2.09
CA ILE A 137 -1.44 -3.50 1.14
C ILE A 137 -2.42 -3.96 0.05
N CYS A 138 -3.40 -3.15 -0.30
CA CYS A 138 -4.18 -3.36 -1.52
C CYS A 138 -3.78 -2.37 -2.63
N VAL A 139 -3.68 -2.89 -3.84
CA VAL A 139 -3.63 -2.10 -5.09
C VAL A 139 -4.95 -2.29 -5.81
N GLY A 140 -5.80 -1.27 -5.75
CA GLY A 140 -7.17 -1.32 -6.26
C GLY A 140 -7.98 -0.13 -5.80
N GLY A 141 -9.30 -0.23 -5.93
CA GLY A 141 -10.23 0.77 -5.41
C GLY A 141 -10.82 0.42 -4.04
N ASP A 142 -11.84 1.19 -3.64
CA ASP A 142 -12.47 1.09 -2.32
C ASP A 142 -13.00 -0.33 -2.01
N GLY A 143 -13.55 -1.03 -3.01
CA GLY A 143 -14.01 -2.42 -2.86
C GLY A 143 -12.89 -3.40 -2.46
N MET A 144 -11.68 -3.20 -3.01
CA MET A 144 -10.51 -4.02 -2.67
C MET A 144 -10.04 -3.74 -1.24
N PHE A 145 -10.02 -2.46 -0.84
CA PHE A 145 -9.71 -2.09 0.54
C PHE A 145 -10.76 -2.64 1.51
N ALA A 146 -12.04 -2.63 1.14
CA ALA A 146 -13.11 -3.19 1.95
C ALA A 146 -12.96 -4.71 2.17
N GLU A 147 -12.42 -5.47 1.20
CA GLU A 147 -12.09 -6.88 1.38
C GLU A 147 -10.98 -7.06 2.43
N LEU A 148 -9.89 -6.29 2.33
CA LEU A 148 -8.79 -6.31 3.29
C LEU A 148 -9.28 -5.97 4.70
N LEU A 149 -10.01 -4.86 4.83
CA LEU A 149 -10.56 -4.39 6.10
C LEU A 149 -11.39 -5.49 6.78
N ASN A 150 -12.34 -6.06 6.05
CA ASN A 150 -13.21 -7.11 6.61
C ASN A 150 -12.42 -8.37 6.94
N GLY A 151 -11.46 -8.78 6.10
CA GLY A 151 -10.60 -9.93 6.36
C GLY A 151 -9.77 -9.75 7.64
N ILE A 152 -9.08 -8.62 7.77
CA ILE A 152 -8.22 -8.31 8.93
C ILE A 152 -9.02 -8.16 10.21
N LEU A 153 -10.14 -7.44 10.20
CA LEU A 153 -10.94 -7.23 11.41
C LEU A 153 -11.55 -8.54 11.91
N ILE A 154 -12.15 -9.33 11.03
CA ILE A 154 -12.71 -10.65 11.38
C ILE A 154 -11.60 -11.58 11.86
N ARG A 155 -10.46 -11.63 11.16
CA ARG A 155 -9.31 -12.45 11.57
C ARG A 155 -8.82 -12.07 12.96
N THR A 156 -8.69 -10.77 13.23
CA THR A 156 -8.25 -10.26 14.53
C THR A 156 -9.20 -10.68 15.64
N GLN A 157 -10.52 -10.60 15.43
CA GLN A 157 -11.49 -11.02 16.44
C GLN A 157 -11.44 -12.53 16.67
N ARG A 158 -11.38 -13.31 15.58
CA ARG A 158 -11.25 -14.77 15.63
C ARG A 158 -10.02 -15.21 16.42
N ASP A 159 -8.86 -14.61 16.13
CA ASP A 159 -7.60 -14.92 16.81
C ASP A 159 -7.62 -14.59 18.31
N HIS A 160 -8.58 -13.76 18.75
CA HIS A 160 -8.79 -13.42 20.16
C HIS A 160 -10.02 -14.10 20.79
N GLY A 161 -10.68 -15.01 20.07
CA GLY A 161 -11.88 -15.70 20.56
C GLY A 161 -13.09 -14.78 20.76
N ILE A 162 -13.12 -13.62 20.10
CA ILE A 162 -14.22 -12.65 20.20
C ILE A 162 -15.28 -13.00 19.16
N ASN A 163 -16.55 -13.06 19.57
CA ASN A 163 -17.68 -13.23 18.65
C ASN A 163 -17.93 -11.92 17.88
N TRP A 164 -17.23 -11.71 16.77
CA TRP A 164 -17.38 -10.49 15.94
C TRP A 164 -18.75 -10.31 15.30
N SER A 165 -19.60 -11.34 15.31
CA SER A 165 -20.95 -11.28 14.74
C SER A 165 -21.93 -10.54 15.64
N SER A 166 -21.70 -10.58 16.96
CA SER A 166 -22.64 -10.01 17.92
C SER A 166 -22.45 -8.50 18.06
N PHE A 167 -23.56 -7.78 18.10
CA PHE A 167 -23.59 -6.34 18.31
C PHE A 167 -23.00 -5.91 19.67
N GLU A 168 -23.10 -6.76 20.69
CA GLU A 168 -22.63 -6.45 22.05
C GLU A 168 -21.11 -6.67 22.24
N SER A 169 -20.45 -7.25 21.24
CA SER A 169 -19.04 -7.62 21.34
C SER A 169 -18.11 -6.41 21.39
N SER A 170 -17.24 -6.38 22.40
CA SER A 170 -16.13 -5.43 22.44
C SER A 170 -15.03 -5.87 21.48
N LEU A 171 -14.93 -5.17 20.34
CA LEU A 171 -13.97 -5.49 19.28
C LEU A 171 -12.55 -5.06 19.66
N LYS A 172 -11.58 -5.86 19.21
CA LYS A 172 -10.16 -5.58 19.36
C LYS A 172 -9.56 -4.98 18.10
N ALA A 173 -8.80 -3.90 18.25
CA ALA A 173 -8.09 -3.28 17.15
C ALA A 173 -7.00 -4.21 16.59
N PRO A 174 -6.85 -4.31 15.25
CA PRO A 174 -5.78 -5.08 14.63
C PRO A 174 -4.41 -4.47 14.92
N LYS A 175 -3.40 -5.32 15.12
CA LYS A 175 -2.00 -4.86 15.28
C LYS A 175 -1.33 -4.58 13.94
N ILE A 176 -1.69 -5.34 12.90
CA ILE A 176 -1.14 -5.21 11.56
C ILE A 176 -1.69 -3.96 10.87
N THR A 177 -0.84 -3.21 10.18
CA THR A 177 -1.30 -2.02 9.45
C THR A 177 -1.83 -2.38 8.06
N MET A 178 -2.83 -1.63 7.60
CA MET A 178 -3.37 -1.75 6.25
C MET A 178 -2.91 -0.54 5.42
N GLY A 179 -2.56 -0.78 4.15
CA GLY A 179 -2.23 0.28 3.20
C GLY A 179 -3.10 0.20 1.96
N VAL A 180 -3.41 1.36 1.37
CA VAL A 180 -4.16 1.48 0.12
C VAL A 180 -3.29 2.17 -0.92
N ILE A 181 -3.27 1.61 -2.12
CA ILE A 181 -2.67 2.22 -3.30
C ILE A 181 -3.79 2.42 -4.32
N PRO A 182 -4.10 3.68 -4.68
CA PRO A 182 -5.21 4.00 -5.56
C PRO A 182 -4.98 3.39 -6.95
N ALA A 183 -5.87 2.50 -7.35
CA ALA A 183 -5.92 1.95 -8.70
C ALA A 183 -7.36 1.63 -9.13
N GLY A 184 -8.35 2.34 -8.55
CA GLY A 184 -9.75 2.23 -8.87
C GLY A 184 -10.27 3.46 -9.61
N SER A 185 -11.60 3.61 -9.64
CA SER A 185 -12.27 4.74 -10.31
C SER A 185 -12.61 5.88 -9.34
N THR A 186 -12.78 5.59 -8.04
CA THR A 186 -13.16 6.57 -7.01
C THR A 186 -12.01 6.80 -6.04
N ASP A 187 -11.50 5.72 -5.45
CA ASP A 187 -10.35 5.71 -4.53
C ASP A 187 -10.55 6.66 -3.34
N ALA A 188 -11.76 6.72 -2.80
CA ALA A 188 -12.14 7.63 -1.73
C ALA A 188 -11.30 7.42 -0.46
N VAL A 189 -11.01 6.17 -0.10
CA VAL A 189 -10.16 5.86 1.07
C VAL A 189 -8.73 6.34 0.83
N ALA A 190 -8.17 6.16 -0.37
CA ALA A 190 -6.84 6.65 -0.68
C ALA A 190 -6.78 8.19 -0.62
N TYR A 191 -7.79 8.86 -1.18
CA TYR A 191 -7.90 10.31 -1.13
C TYR A 191 -8.02 10.83 0.32
N ALA A 192 -8.91 10.26 1.12
CA ALA A 192 -9.14 10.69 2.50
C ALA A 192 -7.90 10.53 3.39
N THR A 193 -7.09 9.50 3.12
CA THR A 193 -5.91 9.18 3.94
C THR A 193 -4.64 9.91 3.49
N THR A 194 -4.46 10.15 2.19
CA THR A 194 -3.22 10.75 1.65
C THR A 194 -3.41 12.16 1.09
N GLY A 195 -4.65 12.58 0.82
CA GLY A 195 -5.01 13.84 0.20
C GLY A 195 -4.91 13.86 -1.32
N ILE A 196 -4.53 12.74 -1.97
CA ILE A 196 -4.38 12.65 -3.43
C ILE A 196 -4.47 11.19 -3.94
N ASN A 197 -5.13 10.98 -5.08
CA ASN A 197 -5.20 9.67 -5.74
C ASN A 197 -3.96 9.39 -6.60
N ASP A 198 -2.77 9.35 -5.97
CA ASP A 198 -1.51 9.05 -6.64
C ASP A 198 -0.83 7.79 -6.06
N PRO A 199 -0.59 6.75 -6.89
CA PRO A 199 0.08 5.52 -6.46
C PRO A 199 1.48 5.74 -5.87
N ILE A 200 2.25 6.68 -6.43
CA ILE A 200 3.62 6.96 -5.98
C ILE A 200 3.60 7.57 -4.59
N THR A 201 2.73 8.57 -4.38
CA THR A 201 2.52 9.22 -3.08
C THR A 201 2.12 8.21 -2.01
N SER A 202 1.18 7.32 -2.32
CA SER A 202 0.74 6.27 -1.40
C SER A 202 1.88 5.29 -1.07
N SER A 203 2.65 4.87 -2.08
CA SER A 203 3.81 3.99 -1.91
C SER A 203 4.88 4.62 -1.01
N ILE A 204 5.18 5.91 -1.21
CA ILE A 204 6.13 6.66 -0.39
C ILE A 204 5.63 6.77 1.05
N ALA A 205 4.34 7.02 1.27
CA ALA A 205 3.76 7.07 2.62
C ALA A 205 3.91 5.73 3.36
N ILE A 206 3.69 4.61 2.65
CA ILE A 206 3.88 3.26 3.17
C ILE A 206 5.35 3.00 3.52
N VAL A 207 6.28 3.27 2.58
CA VAL A 207 7.72 3.09 2.81
C VAL A 207 8.21 3.89 4.02
N LEU A 208 7.74 5.13 4.17
CA LEU A 208 8.12 5.99 5.28
C LEU A 208 7.47 5.59 6.62
N GLY A 209 6.66 4.53 6.64
CA GLY A 209 6.00 4.04 7.85
C GLY A 209 4.98 5.02 8.42
N LYS A 210 4.39 5.89 7.59
CA LYS A 210 3.34 6.80 8.06
C LYS A 210 2.12 5.99 8.50
N ARG A 211 1.58 6.34 9.67
CA ARG A 211 0.39 5.69 10.25
C ARG A 211 -0.68 6.72 10.55
N LEU A 212 -1.92 6.27 10.40
CA LEU A 212 -3.15 7.00 10.63
C LEU A 212 -4.10 6.00 11.29
N ASN A 213 -4.85 6.47 12.30
CA ASN A 213 -6.00 5.72 12.82
C ASN A 213 -7.25 6.12 12.04
N ILE A 214 -8.04 5.14 11.64
CA ILE A 214 -9.28 5.33 10.88
C ILE A 214 -10.40 4.68 11.68
N ASP A 215 -11.51 5.41 11.82
CA ASP A 215 -12.72 4.88 12.45
C ASP A 215 -13.43 3.91 11.51
N VAL A 216 -13.98 2.84 12.07
CA VAL A 216 -14.69 1.79 11.33
C VAL A 216 -16.08 1.64 11.93
N SER A 217 -17.09 1.59 11.08
CA SER A 217 -18.46 1.27 11.45
C SER A 217 -18.75 -0.21 11.20
N ALA A 218 -19.48 -0.85 12.12
CA ALA A 218 -19.94 -2.22 12.00
C ALA A 218 -21.45 -2.24 11.78
N VAL A 219 -21.89 -2.86 10.70
CA VAL A 219 -23.32 -2.96 10.33
C VAL A 219 -23.82 -4.34 10.70
N HIS A 220 -24.88 -4.41 11.50
CA HIS A 220 -25.47 -5.66 11.97
C HIS A 220 -26.92 -5.80 11.49
N HIS A 221 -27.31 -7.03 11.20
CA HIS A 221 -28.71 -7.41 11.10
C HIS A 221 -29.24 -7.62 12.51
N ARG A 222 -30.15 -6.74 12.96
CA ARG A 222 -30.61 -6.69 14.35
C ARG A 222 -31.23 -7.99 14.83
N ASP A 223 -32.12 -8.57 14.04
CA ASP A 223 -32.90 -9.74 14.48
C ASP A 223 -32.10 -11.05 14.44
N GLU A 224 -31.02 -11.08 13.66
CA GLU A 224 -30.16 -12.26 13.50
C GLU A 224 -28.88 -12.17 14.37
N ASP A 225 -28.67 -11.05 15.08
CA ASP A 225 -27.42 -10.69 15.73
C ASP A 225 -26.19 -11.01 14.87
N LYS A 226 -26.27 -10.56 13.60
CA LYS A 226 -25.35 -10.97 12.55
C LYS A 226 -24.63 -9.79 11.93
N LEU A 227 -23.31 -9.79 11.99
CA LEU A 227 -22.49 -8.82 11.27
C LEU A 227 -22.71 -8.97 9.75
N ILE A 228 -23.19 -7.89 9.14
CA ILE A 228 -23.30 -7.75 7.68
C ILE A 228 -21.94 -7.36 7.11
N ARG A 229 -21.36 -6.25 7.61
CA ARG A 229 -20.07 -5.74 7.12
C ARG A 229 -19.45 -4.69 8.01
N TYR A 230 -18.13 -4.57 7.96
CA TYR A 230 -17.39 -3.37 8.38
C TYR A 230 -17.25 -2.37 7.22
N SER A 231 -17.42 -1.08 7.49
CA SER A 231 -17.27 0.03 6.52
C SER A 231 -16.46 1.19 7.11
N THR A 232 -15.68 1.86 6.25
CA THR A 232 -14.83 3.01 6.62
C THR A 232 -15.17 4.32 5.91
N SER A 233 -15.91 4.27 4.80
CA SER A 233 -16.13 5.45 3.95
C SER A 233 -17.61 5.78 3.83
N PHE A 234 -18.38 4.88 3.22
CA PHE A 234 -19.77 5.14 2.87
C PHE A 234 -20.60 3.87 2.95
N LEU A 235 -21.82 4.00 3.46
CA LEU A 235 -22.87 3.01 3.40
C LEU A 235 -24.13 3.72 2.89
N GLY A 236 -24.70 3.23 1.79
CA GLY A 236 -25.91 3.78 1.19
C GLY A 236 -27.02 2.73 1.13
N TYR A 237 -28.27 3.15 1.33
CA TYR A 237 -29.47 2.36 1.11
C TYR A 237 -30.54 3.20 0.40
N GLY A 238 -31.53 2.56 -0.22
CA GLY A 238 -32.56 3.24 -1.02
C GLY A 238 -31.98 3.81 -2.30
N TYR A 239 -32.45 4.98 -2.73
CA TYR A 239 -32.05 5.61 -4.01
C TYR A 239 -30.54 5.58 -4.28
N PHE A 240 -29.72 6.01 -3.31
CA PHE A 240 -28.25 5.97 -3.48
C PHE A 240 -27.70 4.55 -3.60
N GLY A 241 -28.26 3.60 -2.86
CA GLY A 241 -27.86 2.19 -2.95
C GLY A 241 -28.20 1.61 -4.32
N ASP A 242 -29.41 1.90 -4.81
CA ASP A 242 -29.93 1.43 -6.09
C ASP A 242 -29.13 2.03 -7.27
N THR A 243 -28.90 3.34 -7.28
CA THR A 243 -28.03 4.01 -8.28
C THR A 243 -26.62 3.42 -8.29
N ILE A 244 -26.02 3.16 -7.12
CA ILE A 244 -24.69 2.53 -7.08
C ILE A 244 -24.76 1.11 -7.64
N ALA A 245 -25.77 0.31 -7.28
CA ALA A 245 -25.96 -1.05 -7.79
C ALA A 245 -26.12 -1.06 -9.32
N ASP A 246 -26.95 -0.18 -9.88
CA ASP A 246 -27.15 -0.05 -11.33
C ASP A 246 -25.87 0.41 -12.04
N SER A 247 -25.08 1.27 -11.40
CA SER A 247 -23.78 1.71 -11.93
C SER A 247 -22.74 0.58 -12.03
N GLU A 248 -22.91 -0.53 -11.31
CA GLU A 248 -21.96 -1.67 -11.34
C GLU A 248 -21.99 -2.43 -12.66
N ALA A 249 -23.15 -2.52 -13.33
CA ALA A 249 -23.27 -3.06 -14.69
C ALA A 249 -22.46 -2.24 -15.71
N ASN A 250 -22.21 -0.97 -15.38
CA ASN A 250 -21.60 0.03 -16.25
C ASN A 250 -20.13 0.37 -15.89
N ARG A 251 -19.43 -0.54 -15.19
CA ARG A 251 -18.01 -0.35 -14.81
C ARG A 251 -17.08 0.01 -15.97
N TRP A 252 -17.41 -0.41 -17.19
CA TRP A 252 -16.63 -0.12 -18.39
C TRP A 252 -16.60 1.39 -18.73
N MET A 253 -17.57 2.18 -18.26
CA MET A 253 -17.63 3.64 -18.46
C MET A 253 -16.73 4.44 -17.52
N GLY A 254 -16.07 3.79 -16.55
CA GLY A 254 -15.30 4.49 -15.53
C GLY A 254 -16.18 5.42 -14.68
N PRO A 255 -15.67 6.57 -14.19
CA PRO A 255 -16.44 7.49 -13.34
C PRO A 255 -17.76 8.01 -13.93
N LYS A 256 -17.89 8.07 -15.27
CA LYS A 256 -19.14 8.54 -15.92
C LYS A 256 -20.36 7.66 -15.63
N ARG A 257 -20.16 6.44 -15.13
CA ARG A 257 -21.25 5.53 -14.74
C ARG A 257 -22.13 6.10 -13.63
N TYR A 258 -21.62 7.01 -12.80
CA TYR A 258 -22.38 7.60 -11.71
C TYR A 258 -23.37 8.67 -12.19
N ASP A 259 -23.07 9.33 -13.31
CA ASP A 259 -23.96 10.35 -13.88
C ASP A 259 -25.13 9.73 -14.67
N TRP A 260 -24.98 8.45 -15.06
CA TRP A 260 -25.95 7.73 -15.90
C TRP A 260 -27.00 6.97 -15.07
N ALA A 261 -26.61 6.51 -13.87
CA ALA A 261 -27.41 5.65 -13.00
C ALA A 261 -28.37 6.43 -12.09
#